data_AF-A0A9X1NKV5-F1
#
_entry.id   AF-A0A9X1NKV5-F1
#
_cell.length_a   1.000
_cell.length_b   1.000
_cell.length_c   1.000
_cell.angle_alpha   90.00
_cell.angle_beta   90.00
_cell.angle_gamma   90.00
#
_symmetry.space_group_name_H-M   'P 1'
#
loop_
_entity.id
_entity.type
_entity.pdbx_description
1 polymer ?
#
loop_
_entity_poly.entity_id
_entity_poly.type
_entity_poly.pdbx_seq_one_letter_code
_entity_poly.pdbx_strand_id
1 'polypeptide(L)'
;MNPALEIARRCADRTTLDQAVKSAAQQSQYAEYQQWQPISLAQGHTGIALLCAEMDQQRPDEGWDRAGHEHLQTALAGAAPHDVSLISGLAGAGLAAIRLSGGRERYRRLLAQIDSTLTAPVRATVHRLQAGPGTAAHDLDLVSGLTGLAAYLLTRAQTEPNCPDARASLDLALGTLARLLADRSDPRAWHTPAQRSAGPLLESYPNGHHNCGLAHGVPGPLAILSLAWTAGIQVPRAREALQAAASWLVAHHSGTPEAPDWPDAVPLGSSTATQRCGPGRAAWCYGAPGVARSLYLASVACDETLWRETALRTIRAVANRPVADWQLITPGFCHGTAGLAQILARFAADTANPQITAAARVAREELTLGFEADSVLGVRAVEPGQVRVDHPGLLDGAPGVALALLGVPATADPAWDRAFLLA
;
A
#
# COMPACT_ATOMS: atom_id res chain seq x y z
N MET A 1 22.13 19.61 4.71
CA MET A 1 21.01 19.19 5.59
C MET A 1 20.47 17.88 5.03
N ASN A 2 20.12 16.89 5.85
CA ASN A 2 19.51 15.64 5.37
C ASN A 2 17.98 15.79 5.48
N PRO A 3 17.24 15.95 4.36
CA PRO A 3 15.79 16.19 4.41
C PRO A 3 15.00 15.08 5.10
N ALA A 4 15.37 13.81 4.89
CA ALA A 4 14.67 12.68 5.51
C ALA A 4 14.68 12.77 7.04
N LEU A 5 15.86 13.05 7.61
CA LEU A 5 16.04 13.19 9.05
C LEU A 5 15.30 14.40 9.61
N GLU A 6 15.33 15.53 8.90
CA GLU A 6 14.67 16.76 9.33
C GLU A 6 13.13 16.62 9.30
N ILE A 7 12.59 16.07 8.22
CA ILE A 7 11.15 15.75 8.12
C ILE A 7 10.76 14.79 9.25
N ALA A 8 11.53 13.72 9.46
CA ALA A 8 11.22 12.75 10.51
C ALA A 8 11.21 13.36 11.91
N ARG A 9 12.15 14.28 12.21
CA ARG A 9 12.19 14.99 13.50
C ARG A 9 10.96 15.87 13.70
N ARG A 10 10.56 16.62 12.66
CA ARG A 10 9.34 17.46 12.69
C ARG A 10 8.08 16.63 12.86
N CYS A 11 7.99 15.48 12.18
CA CYS A 11 6.86 14.55 12.29
C CYS A 11 6.77 13.89 13.68
N ALA A 12 7.90 13.57 14.30
CA ALA A 12 7.96 12.92 15.62
C ALA A 12 7.82 13.90 16.80
N ASP A 13 8.02 15.21 16.58
CA ASP A 13 7.77 16.22 17.60
C ASP A 13 6.27 16.49 17.74
N ARG A 14 5.73 16.27 18.95
CA ARG A 14 4.29 16.40 19.22
C ARG A 14 3.75 17.80 18.96
N THR A 15 4.51 18.83 19.33
CA THR A 15 4.08 20.23 19.17
C THR A 15 3.96 20.59 17.69
N THR A 16 4.97 20.21 16.92
CA THR A 16 5.02 20.42 15.47
C THR A 16 3.94 19.61 14.74
N LEU A 17 3.74 18.35 15.14
CA LEU A 17 2.69 17.50 14.58
C LEU A 17 1.29 18.05 14.86
N ASP A 18 1.00 18.50 16.08
CA ASP A 18 -0.29 19.11 16.43
C ASP A 18 -0.56 20.39 15.62
N GLN A 19 0.48 21.19 15.36
CA GLN A 19 0.39 22.35 14.48
C GLN A 19 0.09 21.93 13.04
N ALA A 20 0.75 20.89 12.53
CA ALA A 20 0.52 20.39 11.17
C ALA A 20 -0.89 19.84 11.00
N VAL A 21 -1.41 19.08 11.97
CA VAL A 21 -2.79 18.57 11.97
C VAL A 21 -3.82 19.70 11.89
N LYS A 22 -3.64 20.75 12.68
CA LYS A 22 -4.52 21.94 12.64
C LYS A 22 -4.41 22.68 11.31
N SER A 23 -3.20 22.84 10.80
CA SER A 23 -2.94 23.54 9.54
C SER A 23 -3.55 22.79 8.36
N ALA A 24 -3.34 21.48 8.27
CA ALA A 24 -3.88 20.63 7.22
C ALA A 24 -5.42 20.67 7.18
N ALA A 25 -6.08 20.64 8.34
CA ALA A 25 -7.53 20.74 8.43
C ALA A 25 -8.09 22.09 7.92
N GLN A 26 -7.29 23.16 7.94
CA GLN A 26 -7.67 24.48 7.43
C GLN A 26 -7.28 24.68 5.97
N GLN A 27 -6.22 24.02 5.52
CA GLN A 27 -5.66 24.17 4.17
C GLN A 27 -6.32 23.24 3.15
N SER A 28 -6.66 22.00 3.55
CA SER A 28 -7.11 20.95 2.63
C SER A 28 -8.53 21.17 2.12
N GLN A 29 -8.72 20.92 0.83
CA GLN A 29 -10.05 20.85 0.20
C GLN A 29 -10.79 19.54 0.54
N TYR A 30 -10.08 18.55 1.10
CA TYR A 30 -10.59 17.23 1.46
C TYR A 30 -10.62 17.00 2.96
N ALA A 31 -10.62 18.07 3.77
CA ALA A 31 -10.55 17.99 5.23
C ALA A 31 -11.65 17.10 5.85
N GLU A 32 -12.80 16.94 5.20
CA GLU A 32 -13.87 16.03 5.64
C GLU A 32 -13.50 14.54 5.51
N TYR A 33 -12.70 14.18 4.50
CA TYR A 33 -12.31 12.81 4.20
C TYR A 33 -10.92 12.45 4.76
N GLN A 34 -10.06 13.44 4.95
CA GLN A 34 -8.67 13.30 5.40
C GLN A 34 -8.48 13.75 6.85
N GLN A 35 -9.45 13.44 7.71
CA GLN A 35 -9.38 13.78 9.13
C GLN A 35 -8.27 12.99 9.83
N TRP A 36 -7.55 13.66 10.73
CA TRP A 36 -6.57 13.00 11.57
C TRP A 36 -7.24 11.98 12.50
N GLN A 37 -6.89 10.71 12.33
CA GLN A 37 -7.40 9.62 13.15
C GLN A 37 -6.21 8.99 13.88
N PRO A 38 -6.10 9.12 15.22
CA PRO A 38 -4.92 8.69 15.96
C PRO A 38 -4.41 7.27 15.61
N ILE A 39 -5.31 6.31 15.45
CA ILE A 39 -4.99 4.92 15.14
C ILE A 39 -4.59 4.66 13.68
N SER A 40 -4.94 5.56 12.75
CA SER A 40 -4.73 5.35 11.31
C SER A 40 -3.25 5.27 10.95
N LEU A 41 -2.88 4.28 10.13
CA LEU A 41 -1.57 4.19 9.52
C LEU A 41 -1.41 5.27 8.44
N ALA A 42 -2.46 5.53 7.64
CA ALA A 42 -2.44 6.55 6.60
C ALA A 42 -2.37 7.97 7.16
N GLN A 43 -3.15 8.28 8.19
CA GLN A 43 -3.41 9.65 8.61
C GLN A 43 -3.52 9.76 10.14
N GLY A 44 -2.53 9.20 10.83
CA GLY A 44 -2.51 9.11 12.29
C GLY A 44 -1.14 8.85 12.90
N HIS A 45 -1.13 8.69 14.22
CA HIS A 45 0.10 8.43 14.99
C HIS A 45 0.71 7.07 14.67
N THR A 46 -0.07 6.11 14.17
CA THR A 46 0.47 4.81 13.72
C THR A 46 1.47 4.99 12.56
N GLY A 47 1.18 5.89 11.62
CA GLY A 47 2.12 6.23 10.53
C GLY A 47 3.42 6.85 11.04
N ILE A 48 3.32 7.73 12.04
CA ILE A 48 4.50 8.34 12.68
C ILE A 48 5.30 7.29 13.46
N ALA A 49 4.62 6.38 14.16
CA ALA A 49 5.26 5.28 14.87
C ALA A 49 6.03 4.35 13.91
N LEU A 50 5.49 4.08 12.73
CA LEU A 50 6.18 3.33 11.68
C LEU A 50 7.42 4.07 11.16
N LEU A 51 7.32 5.39 10.92
CA LEU A 51 8.48 6.21 10.55
C LEU A 51 9.58 6.15 11.62
N CYS A 52 9.22 6.32 12.89
CA CYS A 52 10.17 6.21 14.00
C CYS A 52 10.83 4.82 14.06
N ALA A 53 10.10 3.74 13.76
CA ALA A 53 10.67 2.40 13.72
C ALA A 53 11.75 2.22 12.66
N GLU A 54 11.55 2.82 11.48
CA GLU A 54 12.55 2.77 10.40
C GLU A 54 13.74 3.70 10.70
N MET A 55 13.50 4.85 11.35
CA MET A 55 14.56 5.71 11.84
C MET A 55 15.41 5.02 12.92
N ASP A 56 14.81 4.32 13.89
CA ASP A 56 15.51 3.55 14.93
C ASP A 56 16.45 2.49 14.34
N GLN A 57 16.03 1.83 13.25
CA GLN A 57 16.87 0.84 12.58
C GLN A 57 18.09 1.44 11.89
N GLN A 58 17.97 2.64 11.30
CA GLN A 58 19.09 3.30 10.63
C GLN A 58 19.96 4.12 11.59
N ARG A 59 19.37 4.56 12.70
CA ARG A 59 19.95 5.47 13.69
C ARG A 59 19.62 4.99 15.10
N PRO A 60 20.18 3.83 15.51
CA PRO A 60 19.97 3.32 16.85
C PRO A 60 20.47 4.34 17.89
N ASP A 61 19.87 4.30 19.08
CA ASP A 61 20.23 5.12 20.24
C ASP A 61 20.00 6.64 20.11
N GLU A 62 19.41 7.12 18.99
CA GLU A 62 18.99 8.53 18.82
C GLU A 62 17.59 8.83 19.44
N GLY A 63 16.98 7.86 20.16
CA GLY A 63 15.69 8.02 20.86
C GLY A 63 14.43 7.80 20.01
N TRP A 64 14.60 7.33 18.77
CA TRP A 64 13.49 7.04 17.84
C TRP A 64 12.57 5.94 18.36
N ASP A 65 13.10 4.91 19.03
CA ASP A 65 12.30 3.84 19.61
C ASP A 65 11.30 4.35 20.67
N ARG A 66 11.72 5.32 21.49
CA ARG A 66 10.90 5.98 22.50
C ARG A 66 9.85 6.87 21.86
N ALA A 67 10.25 7.72 20.90
CA ALA A 67 9.30 8.57 20.18
C ALA A 67 8.23 7.72 19.47
N GLY A 68 8.64 6.65 18.80
CA GLY A 68 7.74 5.70 18.16
C GLY A 68 6.80 5.00 19.15
N HIS A 69 7.31 4.60 20.32
CA HIS A 69 6.48 4.04 21.39
C HIS A 69 5.41 5.02 21.87
N GLU A 70 5.77 6.29 22.11
CA GLU A 70 4.86 7.33 22.58
C GLU A 70 3.76 7.64 21.54
N HIS A 71 4.08 7.62 20.24
CA HIS A 71 3.09 7.74 19.18
C HIS A 71 2.18 6.52 19.09
N LEU A 72 2.72 5.29 19.18
CA LEU A 72 1.92 4.07 19.20
C LEU A 72 0.96 4.04 20.40
N GLN A 73 1.41 4.48 21.58
CA GLN A 73 0.53 4.61 22.75
C GLN A 73 -0.60 5.61 22.50
N THR A 74 -0.30 6.76 21.88
CA THR A 74 -1.31 7.78 21.55
C THR A 74 -2.31 7.26 20.51
N ALA A 75 -1.83 6.52 19.52
CA ALA A 75 -2.64 5.85 18.51
C ALA A 75 -3.68 4.90 19.14
N LEU A 76 -3.22 4.08 20.10
CA LEU A 76 -4.05 3.08 20.76
C LEU A 76 -4.99 3.67 21.83
N ALA A 77 -4.62 4.79 22.46
CA ALA A 77 -5.47 5.47 23.43
C ALA A 77 -6.74 6.06 22.78
N GLY A 78 -6.65 6.46 21.51
CA GLY A 78 -7.76 6.99 20.71
C GLY A 78 -8.42 5.94 19.79
N ALA A 79 -8.08 4.66 19.93
CA ALA A 79 -8.57 3.61 19.05
C ALA A 79 -10.08 3.39 19.21
N ALA A 80 -10.85 3.66 18.15
CA ALA A 80 -12.22 3.17 18.07
C ALA A 80 -12.19 1.63 17.92
N PRO A 81 -12.96 0.86 18.70
CA PRO A 81 -12.89 -0.60 18.75
C PRO A 81 -13.42 -1.30 17.48
N HIS A 82 -13.70 -0.58 16.40
CA HIS A 82 -14.44 -1.10 15.25
C HIS A 82 -13.63 -1.18 13.96
N ASP A 83 -12.63 -0.32 13.75
CA ASP A 83 -11.81 -0.39 12.53
C ASP A 83 -10.59 -1.29 12.75
N VAL A 84 -10.57 -2.39 12.01
CA VAL A 84 -9.50 -3.38 12.04
C VAL A 84 -8.59 -3.33 10.82
N SER A 85 -8.86 -2.46 9.86
CA SER A 85 -8.17 -2.38 8.59
C SER A 85 -6.67 -2.13 8.73
N LEU A 86 -5.93 -2.42 7.66
CA LEU A 86 -4.49 -2.17 7.61
C LEU A 86 -4.16 -0.68 7.57
N ILE A 87 -4.87 0.09 6.76
CA ILE A 87 -4.52 1.48 6.51
C ILE A 87 -5.11 2.43 7.55
N SER A 88 -6.26 2.12 8.14
CA SER A 88 -6.94 3.00 9.09
C SER A 88 -7.11 2.42 10.49
N GLY A 89 -6.92 1.11 10.68
CA GLY A 89 -7.31 0.41 11.90
C GLY A 89 -6.20 -0.36 12.62
N LEU A 90 -6.65 -1.30 13.45
CA LEU A 90 -5.80 -2.08 14.37
C LEU A 90 -4.70 -2.89 13.67
N ALA A 91 -4.93 -3.41 12.46
CA ALA A 91 -3.90 -4.17 11.75
C ALA A 91 -2.70 -3.29 11.38
N GLY A 92 -2.92 -2.02 11.04
CA GLY A 92 -1.85 -1.03 10.84
C GLY A 92 -1.04 -0.78 12.11
N ALA A 93 -1.72 -0.61 13.24
CA ALA A 93 -1.07 -0.44 14.55
C ALA A 93 -0.24 -1.67 14.94
N GLY A 94 -0.74 -2.86 14.65
CA GLY A 94 -0.02 -4.11 14.83
C GLY A 94 1.25 -4.17 13.96
N LEU A 95 1.17 -3.78 12.69
CA LEU A 95 2.34 -3.73 11.80
C LEU A 95 3.40 -2.75 12.33
N ALA A 96 2.99 -1.55 12.74
CA ALA A 96 3.91 -0.58 13.35
C ALA A 96 4.54 -1.12 14.65
N ALA A 97 3.78 -1.83 15.49
CA ALA A 97 4.29 -2.45 16.71
C ALA A 97 5.32 -3.56 16.42
N ILE A 98 5.11 -4.37 15.37
CA ILE A 98 6.10 -5.36 14.91
C ILE A 98 7.41 -4.64 14.52
N ARG A 99 7.32 -3.55 13.73
CA ARG A 99 8.50 -2.82 13.29
C ARG A 99 9.24 -2.14 14.45
N LEU A 100 8.50 -1.52 15.38
CA LEU A 100 9.09 -0.93 16.60
C LEU A 100 9.72 -1.98 17.51
N SER A 101 9.23 -3.22 17.52
CA SER A 101 9.87 -4.29 18.29
C SER A 101 11.32 -4.50 17.86
N GLY A 102 11.64 -4.32 16.57
CA GLY A 102 13.00 -4.51 16.04
C GLY A 102 13.58 -5.89 16.36
N GLY A 103 12.73 -6.93 16.41
CA GLY A 103 13.12 -8.29 16.81
C GLY A 103 13.34 -8.50 18.32
N ARG A 104 13.09 -7.47 19.13
CA ARG A 104 13.16 -7.53 20.60
C ARG A 104 11.83 -8.04 21.17
N GLU A 105 11.84 -8.54 22.40
CA GLU A 105 10.64 -9.06 23.10
C GLU A 105 9.67 -7.96 23.60
N ARG A 106 9.34 -6.98 22.73
CA ARG A 106 8.40 -5.87 23.02
C ARG A 106 7.04 -6.14 22.41
N TYR A 107 6.00 -5.53 22.97
CA TYR A 107 4.63 -5.54 22.42
C TYR A 107 3.93 -6.89 22.28
N ARG A 108 4.51 -8.01 22.75
CA ARG A 108 3.89 -9.36 22.67
C ARG A 108 2.42 -9.39 23.12
N ARG A 109 2.11 -8.77 24.25
CA ARG A 109 0.74 -8.69 24.77
C ARG A 109 -0.19 -7.89 23.85
N LEU A 110 0.27 -6.75 23.35
CA LEU A 110 -0.50 -5.91 22.42
C LEU A 110 -0.79 -6.68 21.13
N LEU A 111 0.23 -7.31 20.55
CA LEU A 111 0.10 -8.09 19.31
C LEU A 111 -0.87 -9.25 19.49
N ALA A 112 -0.77 -10.01 20.58
CA ALA A 112 -1.72 -11.08 20.89
C ALA A 112 -3.17 -10.58 21.03
N GLN A 113 -3.37 -9.40 21.63
CA GLN A 113 -4.70 -8.78 21.73
C GLN A 113 -5.25 -8.37 20.36
N ILE A 114 -4.41 -7.78 19.50
CA ILE A 114 -4.79 -7.45 18.12
C ILE A 114 -5.17 -8.73 17.37
N ASP A 115 -4.31 -9.76 17.41
CA ASP A 115 -4.53 -11.03 16.71
C ASP A 115 -5.88 -11.67 17.10
N SER A 116 -6.22 -11.69 18.40
CA SER A 116 -7.52 -12.16 18.89
C SER A 116 -8.67 -11.29 18.39
N THR A 117 -8.51 -9.96 18.42
CA THR A 117 -9.54 -8.99 17.99
C THR A 117 -9.87 -9.10 16.51
N LEU A 118 -8.89 -9.46 15.66
CA LEU A 118 -9.09 -9.62 14.22
C LEU A 118 -9.91 -10.86 13.84
N THR A 119 -10.01 -11.86 14.71
CA THR A 119 -10.61 -13.16 14.38
C THR A 119 -12.07 -13.05 13.92
N ALA A 120 -12.91 -12.32 14.65
CA ALA A 120 -14.32 -12.16 14.29
C ALA A 120 -14.52 -11.28 13.04
N PRO A 121 -13.86 -10.11 12.90
CA PRO A 121 -13.90 -9.31 11.68
C PRO A 121 -13.44 -10.05 10.42
N VAL A 122 -12.35 -10.83 10.48
CA VAL A 122 -11.89 -11.65 9.34
C VAL A 122 -12.99 -12.63 8.92
N ARG A 123 -13.60 -13.35 9.86
CA ARG A 123 -14.71 -14.27 9.57
C ARG A 123 -15.92 -13.56 8.96
N ALA A 124 -16.27 -12.37 9.49
CA ALA A 124 -17.38 -11.58 8.97
C ALA A 124 -17.13 -11.12 7.53
N THR A 125 -15.93 -10.62 7.22
CA THR A 125 -15.54 -10.22 5.86
C THR A 125 -15.54 -11.42 4.91
N VAL A 126 -15.01 -12.56 5.33
CA VAL A 126 -15.04 -13.80 4.53
C VAL A 126 -16.48 -14.23 4.23
N HIS A 127 -17.37 -14.15 5.21
CA HIS A 127 -18.80 -14.44 5.00
C HIS A 127 -19.42 -13.49 3.96
N ARG A 128 -19.14 -12.18 4.02
CA ARG A 128 -19.62 -11.21 3.02
C ARG A 128 -19.10 -11.52 1.61
N LEU A 129 -17.83 -11.88 1.48
CA LEU A 129 -17.18 -12.28 0.22
C LEU A 129 -17.69 -13.63 -0.35
N GLN A 130 -18.40 -14.41 0.47
CA GLN A 130 -19.01 -15.68 0.05
C GLN A 130 -20.52 -15.58 -0.19
N ALA A 131 -21.17 -14.53 0.30
CA ALA A 131 -22.63 -14.41 0.34
C ALA A 131 -23.31 -14.11 -1.01
N GLY A 132 -22.58 -13.72 -2.05
CA GLY A 132 -23.20 -13.39 -3.34
C GLY A 132 -22.20 -13.12 -4.47
N PRO A 133 -22.71 -12.81 -5.68
CA PRO A 133 -21.87 -12.51 -6.82
C PRO A 133 -21.14 -11.17 -6.63
N GLY A 134 -19.83 -11.18 -6.88
CA GLY A 134 -18.98 -9.99 -6.81
C GLY A 134 -18.68 -9.51 -5.39
N THR A 135 -17.79 -8.54 -5.29
CA THR A 135 -17.19 -8.06 -4.04
C THR A 135 -17.20 -6.54 -3.98
N ALA A 136 -17.54 -5.97 -2.83
CA ALA A 136 -17.25 -4.56 -2.58
C ALA A 136 -15.73 -4.38 -2.45
N ALA A 137 -15.18 -3.26 -2.93
CA ALA A 137 -13.75 -2.98 -2.82
C ALA A 137 -13.28 -3.09 -1.36
N HIS A 138 -14.03 -2.50 -0.43
CA HIS A 138 -13.69 -2.50 1.00
C HIS A 138 -13.71 -3.87 1.70
N ASP A 139 -14.30 -4.90 1.08
CA ASP A 139 -14.24 -6.26 1.61
C ASP A 139 -12.99 -7.01 1.09
N LEU A 140 -12.55 -6.70 -0.14
CA LEU A 140 -11.47 -7.40 -0.82
C LEU A 140 -10.10 -6.74 -0.60
N ASP A 141 -10.06 -5.41 -0.57
CA ASP A 141 -8.88 -4.62 -0.89
C ASP A 141 -7.77 -4.58 0.18
N LEU A 142 -6.65 -3.96 -0.20
CA LEU A 142 -5.49 -3.76 0.65
C LEU A 142 -5.74 -2.70 1.74
N VAL A 143 -6.55 -1.68 1.41
CA VAL A 143 -6.74 -0.53 2.28
C VAL A 143 -7.55 -0.88 3.52
N SER A 144 -8.72 -1.46 3.29
CA SER A 144 -9.76 -1.73 4.29
C SER A 144 -10.17 -3.19 4.39
N GLY A 145 -9.94 -3.95 3.31
CA GLY A 145 -10.45 -5.30 3.17
C GLY A 145 -9.52 -6.42 3.61
N LEU A 146 -9.90 -7.62 3.19
CA LEU A 146 -9.27 -8.88 3.59
C LEU A 146 -7.80 -8.98 3.14
N THR A 147 -7.43 -8.33 2.02
CA THR A 147 -6.04 -8.30 1.55
C THR A 147 -5.13 -7.56 2.54
N GLY A 148 -5.59 -6.43 3.09
CA GLY A 148 -4.82 -5.68 4.10
C GLY A 148 -4.66 -6.45 5.40
N LEU A 149 -5.73 -7.10 5.86
CA LEU A 149 -5.68 -7.99 7.02
C LEU A 149 -4.69 -9.14 6.80
N ALA A 150 -4.71 -9.76 5.62
CA ALA A 150 -3.76 -10.81 5.26
C ALA A 150 -2.31 -10.31 5.22
N ALA A 151 -2.06 -9.06 4.81
CA ALA A 151 -0.72 -8.46 4.83
C ALA A 151 -0.15 -8.39 6.25
N TYR A 152 -0.92 -7.84 7.21
CA TYR A 152 -0.53 -7.83 8.63
C TYR A 152 -0.34 -9.26 9.18
N LEU A 153 -1.31 -10.14 8.95
CA LEU A 153 -1.28 -11.50 9.49
C LEU A 153 -0.11 -12.33 8.93
N LEU A 154 0.28 -12.10 7.67
CA LEU A 154 1.48 -12.72 7.08
C LEU A 154 2.75 -12.21 7.76
N THR A 155 2.86 -10.90 7.98
CA THR A 155 3.96 -10.29 8.77
C THR A 155 4.02 -10.89 10.17
N ARG A 156 2.87 -11.09 10.82
CA ARG A 156 2.78 -11.74 12.13
C ARG A 156 3.28 -13.18 12.10
N ALA A 157 2.87 -13.98 11.11
CA ALA A 157 3.28 -15.37 10.98
C ALA A 157 4.80 -15.53 10.73
N GLN A 158 5.42 -14.58 10.03
CA GLN A 158 6.87 -14.58 9.78
C GLN A 158 7.68 -14.17 11.01
N THR A 159 7.12 -13.31 11.87
CA THR A 159 7.82 -12.76 13.04
C THR A 159 7.56 -13.56 14.32
N GLU A 160 6.39 -14.18 14.45
CA GLU A 160 6.03 -15.06 15.57
C GLU A 160 5.22 -16.26 15.03
N PRO A 161 5.89 -17.33 14.58
CA PRO A 161 5.23 -18.50 13.99
C PRO A 161 4.26 -19.23 14.93
N ASN A 162 4.44 -19.07 16.25
CA ASN A 162 3.69 -19.76 17.29
C ASN A 162 2.44 -18.98 17.75
N CYS A 163 1.68 -18.41 16.82
CA CYS A 163 0.43 -17.69 17.11
C CYS A 163 -0.78 -18.34 16.39
N PRO A 164 -1.51 -19.25 17.06
CA PRO A 164 -2.60 -20.01 16.43
C PRO A 164 -3.75 -19.15 15.89
N ASP A 165 -4.16 -18.11 16.63
CA ASP A 165 -5.27 -17.23 16.23
C ASP A 165 -4.93 -16.43 14.97
N ALA A 166 -3.72 -15.85 14.93
CA ALA A 166 -3.22 -15.15 13.75
C ALA A 166 -3.09 -16.11 12.57
N ARG A 167 -2.56 -17.32 12.80
CA ARG A 167 -2.40 -18.33 11.74
C ARG A 167 -3.74 -18.79 11.16
N ALA A 168 -4.73 -19.08 12.01
CA ALA A 168 -6.06 -19.49 11.57
C ALA A 168 -6.75 -18.38 10.76
N SER A 169 -6.61 -17.13 11.20
CA SER A 169 -7.15 -15.97 10.48
C SER A 169 -6.43 -15.75 9.14
N LEU A 170 -5.11 -15.95 9.09
CA LEU A 170 -4.32 -15.87 7.86
C LEU A 170 -4.76 -16.93 6.85
N ASP A 171 -4.84 -18.19 7.28
CA ASP A 171 -5.23 -19.31 6.40
C ASP A 171 -6.65 -19.09 5.82
N LEU A 172 -7.58 -18.59 6.65
CA LEU A 172 -8.93 -18.26 6.20
C LEU A 172 -8.95 -17.10 5.20
N ALA A 173 -8.17 -16.05 5.45
CA ALA A 173 -8.06 -14.90 4.57
C ALA A 173 -7.46 -15.29 3.21
N LEU A 174 -6.29 -15.92 3.21
CA LEU A 174 -5.59 -16.34 1.99
C LEU A 174 -6.39 -17.37 1.19
N GLY A 175 -7.01 -18.35 1.86
CA GLY A 175 -7.85 -19.35 1.18
C GLY A 175 -9.06 -18.71 0.49
N THR A 176 -9.66 -17.68 1.10
CA THR A 176 -10.78 -16.94 0.49
C THR A 176 -10.32 -16.12 -0.72
N LEU A 177 -9.20 -15.40 -0.60
CA LEU A 177 -8.62 -14.63 -1.70
C LEU A 177 -8.23 -15.55 -2.87
N ALA A 178 -7.57 -16.68 -2.58
CA ALA A 178 -7.18 -17.66 -3.60
C ALA A 178 -8.40 -18.23 -4.34
N ARG A 179 -9.46 -18.60 -3.62
CA ARG A 179 -10.71 -19.07 -4.22
C ARG A 179 -11.32 -18.04 -5.17
N LEU A 180 -11.37 -16.77 -4.76
CA LEU A 180 -11.92 -15.69 -5.60
C LEU A 180 -11.06 -15.47 -6.85
N LEU A 181 -9.73 -15.42 -6.72
CA LEU A 181 -8.83 -15.16 -7.83
C LEU A 181 -8.71 -16.34 -8.80
N ALA A 182 -8.89 -17.58 -8.32
CA ALA A 182 -8.89 -18.78 -9.15
C ALA A 182 -10.16 -18.92 -10.00
N ASP A 183 -11.20 -18.13 -9.73
CA ASP A 183 -12.41 -18.12 -10.54
C ASP A 183 -12.12 -17.64 -11.97
N ARG A 184 -12.67 -18.36 -12.94
CA ARG A 184 -12.53 -18.09 -14.37
C ARG A 184 -13.84 -17.69 -15.04
N SER A 185 -14.89 -17.42 -14.26
CA SER A 185 -16.15 -16.90 -14.79
C SER A 185 -15.97 -15.49 -15.35
N ASP A 186 -16.97 -15.07 -16.15
CA ASP A 186 -17.12 -13.72 -16.63
C ASP A 186 -18.55 -13.24 -16.29
N PRO A 187 -18.72 -12.24 -15.41
CA PRO A 187 -17.66 -11.51 -14.70
C PRO A 187 -16.95 -12.35 -13.63
N ARG A 188 -15.64 -12.17 -13.48
CA ARG A 188 -14.83 -12.80 -12.41
C ARG A 188 -15.49 -12.64 -11.03
N ALA A 189 -15.36 -13.63 -10.15
CA ALA A 189 -15.96 -13.61 -8.81
C ALA A 189 -15.56 -12.40 -7.93
N TRP A 190 -14.41 -11.75 -8.21
CA TRP A 190 -13.92 -10.56 -7.52
C TRP A 190 -14.32 -9.22 -8.19
N HIS A 191 -15.20 -9.23 -9.21
CA HIS A 191 -15.72 -7.98 -9.79
C HIS A 191 -16.47 -7.16 -8.74
N THR A 192 -16.49 -5.85 -8.90
CA THR A 192 -17.33 -4.95 -8.11
C THR A 192 -18.61 -4.65 -8.88
N PRO A 193 -19.78 -5.17 -8.44
CA PRO A 193 -21.06 -4.87 -9.08
C PRO A 193 -21.45 -3.41 -8.80
N ALA A 194 -22.25 -2.81 -9.68
CA ALA A 194 -22.66 -1.40 -9.57
C ALA A 194 -23.24 -1.05 -8.20
N GLN A 195 -24.08 -1.93 -7.64
CA GLN A 195 -24.74 -1.75 -6.33
C GLN A 195 -23.76 -1.73 -5.14
N ARG A 196 -22.51 -2.15 -5.36
CA ARG A 196 -21.42 -2.16 -4.37
C ARG A 196 -20.27 -1.24 -4.76
N SER A 197 -20.45 -0.44 -5.81
CA SER A 197 -19.52 0.62 -6.21
C SER A 197 -19.97 1.97 -5.63
N ALA A 198 -19.04 2.90 -5.49
CA ALA A 198 -19.30 4.24 -4.98
C ALA A 198 -18.33 5.25 -5.60
N GLY A 199 -18.69 6.53 -5.49
CA GLY A 199 -17.84 7.65 -5.90
C GLY A 199 -17.51 7.65 -7.41
N PRO A 200 -16.34 8.17 -7.80
CA PRO A 200 -15.96 8.33 -9.22
C PRO A 200 -15.96 7.04 -10.04
N LEU A 201 -15.75 5.88 -9.39
CA LEU A 201 -15.81 4.58 -10.06
C LEU A 201 -17.25 4.19 -10.42
N LEU A 202 -18.25 4.52 -9.60
CA LEU A 202 -19.65 4.25 -9.97
C LEU A 202 -20.08 5.13 -11.15
N GLU A 203 -19.64 6.39 -11.18
CA GLU A 203 -19.92 7.32 -12.28
C GLU A 203 -19.27 6.84 -13.59
N SER A 204 -18.02 6.37 -13.51
CA SER A 204 -17.27 5.90 -14.69
C SER A 204 -17.68 4.49 -15.15
N TYR A 205 -18.19 3.66 -14.24
CA TYR A 205 -18.52 2.26 -14.47
C TYR A 205 -19.91 1.91 -13.90
N PRO A 206 -21.00 2.46 -14.47
CA PRO A 206 -22.36 2.35 -13.91
C PRO A 206 -22.92 0.92 -13.90
N ASN A 207 -22.30 -0.01 -14.66
CA ASN A 207 -22.69 -1.42 -14.71
C ASN A 207 -21.79 -2.32 -13.85
N GLY A 208 -20.86 -1.74 -13.08
CA GLY A 208 -19.83 -2.47 -12.36
C GLY A 208 -18.54 -2.63 -13.16
N HIS A 209 -17.50 -3.12 -12.48
CA HIS A 209 -16.15 -3.19 -13.04
C HIS A 209 -15.26 -4.25 -12.36
N HIS A 210 -14.14 -4.55 -13.00
CA HIS A 210 -12.98 -5.23 -12.41
C HIS A 210 -11.93 -4.18 -12.05
N ASN A 211 -11.67 -3.97 -10.77
CA ASN A 211 -10.74 -2.93 -10.30
C ASN A 211 -9.27 -3.35 -10.55
N CYS A 212 -8.49 -2.46 -11.18
CA CYS A 212 -7.11 -2.70 -11.58
C CYS A 212 -6.07 -1.98 -10.69
N GLY A 213 -6.50 -1.23 -9.67
CA GLY A 213 -5.60 -0.57 -8.74
C GLY A 213 -4.99 -1.54 -7.72
N LEU A 214 -3.72 -1.37 -7.37
CA LEU A 214 -3.08 -2.16 -6.31
C LEU A 214 -3.76 -1.95 -4.95
N ALA A 215 -4.19 -0.71 -4.66
CA ALA A 215 -4.81 -0.38 -3.40
C ALA A 215 -6.21 -1.02 -3.23
N HIS A 216 -6.99 -1.12 -4.31
CA HIS A 216 -8.43 -1.40 -4.26
C HIS A 216 -8.90 -2.59 -5.12
N GLY A 217 -8.00 -3.20 -5.89
CA GLY A 217 -8.35 -4.16 -6.94
C GLY A 217 -7.49 -5.41 -6.93
N VAL A 218 -7.61 -6.19 -8.02
CA VAL A 218 -7.00 -7.52 -8.15
C VAL A 218 -5.48 -7.58 -7.97
N PRO A 219 -4.67 -6.54 -8.26
CA PRO A 219 -3.22 -6.61 -8.00
C PRO A 219 -2.89 -6.75 -6.50
N GLY A 220 -3.75 -6.29 -5.58
CA GLY A 220 -3.55 -6.46 -4.14
C GLY A 220 -3.60 -7.93 -3.71
N PRO A 221 -4.73 -8.63 -3.87
CA PRO A 221 -4.85 -10.07 -3.66
C PRO A 221 -3.76 -10.89 -4.38
N LEU A 222 -3.40 -10.50 -5.61
CA LEU A 222 -2.32 -11.16 -6.36
C LEU A 222 -0.97 -11.03 -5.62
N ALA A 223 -0.61 -9.82 -5.19
CA ALA A 223 0.64 -9.59 -4.48
C ALA A 223 0.69 -10.34 -3.14
N ILE A 224 -0.36 -10.28 -2.31
CA ILE A 224 -0.34 -10.95 -1.00
C ILE A 224 -0.28 -12.48 -1.13
N LEU A 225 -0.97 -13.08 -2.11
CA LEU A 225 -0.87 -14.52 -2.38
C LEU A 225 0.52 -14.90 -2.88
N SER A 226 1.17 -14.05 -3.67
CA SER A 226 2.54 -14.27 -4.14
C SER A 226 3.53 -14.23 -2.98
N LEU A 227 3.39 -13.26 -2.07
CA LEU A 227 4.21 -13.14 -0.87
C LEU A 227 4.01 -14.34 0.08
N ALA A 228 2.78 -14.78 0.27
CA ALA A 228 2.48 -15.96 1.08
C ALA A 228 3.09 -17.24 0.47
N TRP A 229 3.02 -17.38 -0.85
CA TRP A 229 3.62 -18.49 -1.59
C TRP A 229 5.14 -18.52 -1.43
N THR A 230 5.82 -17.39 -1.64
CA THR A 230 7.27 -17.28 -1.46
C THR A 230 7.70 -17.50 -0.01
N ALA A 231 6.85 -17.15 0.97
CA ALA A 231 7.06 -17.44 2.38
C ALA A 231 6.80 -18.91 2.77
N GLY A 232 6.44 -19.79 1.82
CA GLY A 232 6.18 -21.21 2.06
C GLY A 232 4.85 -21.50 2.73
N ILE A 233 3.94 -20.52 2.83
CA ILE A 233 2.61 -20.71 3.41
C ILE A 233 1.74 -21.51 2.44
N GLN A 234 1.23 -22.64 2.93
CA GLN A 234 0.35 -23.51 2.15
C GLN A 234 -1.04 -22.89 2.03
N VAL A 235 -1.41 -22.50 0.82
CA VAL A 235 -2.73 -21.94 0.52
C VAL A 235 -3.39 -22.78 -0.57
N PRO A 236 -4.56 -23.42 -0.30
CA PRO A 236 -5.27 -24.20 -1.30
C PRO A 236 -5.54 -23.38 -2.57
N ARG A 237 -5.27 -23.98 -3.73
CA ARG A 237 -5.47 -23.38 -5.06
C ARG A 237 -4.66 -22.09 -5.32
N ALA A 238 -3.63 -21.79 -4.53
CA ALA A 238 -2.83 -20.58 -4.72
C ALA A 238 -2.23 -20.48 -6.13
N ARG A 239 -1.63 -21.56 -6.66
CA ARG A 239 -1.07 -21.55 -8.02
C ARG A 239 -2.13 -21.24 -9.09
N GLU A 240 -3.32 -21.82 -8.98
CA GLU A 240 -4.43 -21.55 -9.89
C GLU A 240 -4.87 -20.08 -9.81
N ALA A 241 -4.94 -19.54 -8.59
CA ALA A 241 -5.30 -18.15 -8.33
C ALA A 241 -4.29 -17.17 -8.93
N LEU A 242 -3.01 -17.40 -8.68
CA LEU A 242 -1.91 -16.61 -9.24
C LEU A 242 -1.95 -16.65 -10.77
N GLN A 243 -2.11 -17.84 -11.36
CA GLN A 243 -2.18 -17.99 -12.81
C GLN A 243 -3.39 -17.27 -13.41
N ALA A 244 -4.58 -17.41 -12.83
CA ALA A 244 -5.80 -16.80 -13.35
C ALA A 244 -5.77 -15.27 -13.25
N ALA A 245 -5.34 -14.72 -12.11
CA ALA A 245 -5.28 -13.28 -11.87
C ALA A 245 -4.17 -12.59 -12.67
N ALA A 246 -2.94 -13.14 -12.68
CA ALA A 246 -1.84 -12.57 -13.44
C ALA A 246 -2.11 -12.60 -14.95
N SER A 247 -2.64 -13.72 -15.47
CA SER A 247 -3.02 -13.81 -16.90
C SER A 247 -4.15 -12.84 -17.26
N TRP A 248 -5.11 -12.63 -16.35
CA TRP A 248 -6.16 -11.63 -16.56
C TRP A 248 -5.57 -10.22 -16.65
N LEU A 249 -4.66 -9.83 -15.74
CA LEU A 249 -4.00 -8.53 -15.79
C LEU A 249 -3.17 -8.34 -17.08
N VAL A 250 -2.41 -9.36 -17.49
CA VAL A 250 -1.65 -9.33 -18.75
C VAL A 250 -2.59 -9.17 -19.96
N ALA A 251 -3.77 -9.79 -19.96
CA ALA A 251 -4.72 -9.69 -21.06
C ALA A 251 -5.48 -8.35 -21.12
N HIS A 252 -5.50 -7.56 -20.05
CA HIS A 252 -6.32 -6.33 -19.93
C HIS A 252 -5.49 -5.05 -19.75
N HIS A 253 -4.25 -5.03 -20.23
CA HIS A 253 -3.51 -3.78 -20.30
C HIS A 253 -4.09 -2.87 -21.40
N SER A 254 -4.02 -1.55 -21.18
CA SER A 254 -4.50 -0.50 -22.09
C SER A 254 -3.37 0.25 -22.84
N GLY A 255 -2.10 0.00 -22.47
CA GLY A 255 -0.92 0.56 -23.11
C GLY A 255 -0.43 -0.21 -24.36
N THR A 256 0.72 0.20 -24.89
CA THR A 256 1.39 -0.49 -26.00
C THR A 256 2.15 -1.74 -25.51
N PRO A 257 2.49 -2.70 -26.39
CA PRO A 257 3.32 -3.85 -26.01
C PRO A 257 4.68 -3.46 -25.37
N GLU A 258 5.24 -2.30 -25.76
CA GLU A 258 6.50 -1.76 -25.26
C GLU A 258 6.33 -0.94 -23.98
N ALA A 259 5.16 -0.34 -23.77
CA ALA A 259 4.81 0.42 -22.58
C ALA A 259 3.41 0.02 -22.07
N PRO A 260 3.27 -1.17 -21.46
CA PRO A 260 2.01 -1.58 -20.88
C PRO A 260 1.56 -0.60 -19.79
N ASP A 261 0.25 -0.39 -19.71
CA ASP A 261 -0.39 0.46 -18.70
C ASP A 261 -1.77 -0.12 -18.39
N TRP A 262 -2.38 0.27 -17.28
CA TRP A 262 -3.68 -0.25 -16.86
C TRP A 262 -4.67 0.88 -16.63
N PRO A 263 -5.94 0.70 -17.03
CA PRO A 263 -7.00 1.61 -16.62
C PRO A 263 -7.21 1.49 -15.10
N ASP A 264 -7.96 2.42 -14.53
CA ASP A 264 -8.34 2.31 -13.11
C ASP A 264 -9.21 1.07 -12.87
N ALA A 265 -10.06 0.71 -13.84
CA ALA A 265 -10.83 -0.52 -13.86
C ALA A 265 -11.23 -0.95 -15.29
N VAL A 266 -11.61 -2.22 -15.45
CA VAL A 266 -12.22 -2.75 -16.69
C VAL A 266 -13.74 -2.80 -16.52
N PRO A 267 -14.55 -2.20 -17.40
CA PRO A 267 -16.01 -2.19 -17.28
C PRO A 267 -16.63 -3.59 -17.45
N LEU A 268 -17.75 -3.86 -16.78
CA LEU A 268 -18.60 -5.01 -17.09
C LEU A 268 -19.51 -4.72 -18.29
N GLY A 269 -19.58 -5.67 -19.23
CA GLY A 269 -20.39 -5.58 -20.44
C GLY A 269 -19.66 -4.93 -21.63
N SER A 270 -20.38 -4.73 -22.74
CA SER A 270 -19.82 -4.28 -24.04
C SER A 270 -19.49 -2.78 -24.11
N SER A 271 -19.15 -2.16 -22.99
CA SER A 271 -18.62 -0.81 -22.98
C SER A 271 -17.16 -0.89 -23.39
N THR A 272 -16.83 -0.52 -24.62
CA THR A 272 -15.44 -0.32 -25.03
C THR A 272 -14.84 0.75 -24.13
N ALA A 273 -13.89 0.38 -23.27
CA ALA A 273 -13.08 1.36 -22.56
C ALA A 273 -12.51 2.31 -23.62
N THR A 274 -12.79 3.60 -23.50
CA THR A 274 -12.16 4.60 -24.37
C THR A 274 -10.66 4.50 -24.16
N GLN A 275 -9.94 4.10 -25.21
CA GLN A 275 -8.50 3.97 -25.16
C GLN A 275 -7.90 5.32 -24.78
N ARG A 276 -7.26 5.41 -23.61
CA ARG A 276 -6.59 6.64 -23.17
C ARG A 276 -5.47 6.94 -24.17
N CYS A 277 -5.49 8.13 -24.77
CA CYS A 277 -4.39 8.66 -25.56
C CYS A 277 -3.39 9.34 -24.61
N GLY A 278 -2.43 8.59 -24.09
CA GLY A 278 -1.36 9.12 -23.23
C GLY A 278 -1.00 8.21 -22.06
N PRO A 279 0.15 8.45 -21.40
CA PRO A 279 0.57 7.68 -20.23
C PRO A 279 -0.42 7.86 -19.07
N GLY A 280 -0.79 6.75 -18.42
CA GLY A 280 -1.56 6.78 -17.18
C GLY A 280 -0.72 7.24 -15.99
N ARG A 281 -1.38 7.50 -14.86
CA ARG A 281 -0.72 7.90 -13.61
C ARG A 281 0.28 6.85 -13.13
N ALA A 282 1.52 7.26 -12.83
CA ALA A 282 2.54 6.39 -12.29
C ALA A 282 2.46 6.28 -10.75
N ALA A 283 1.27 6.00 -10.22
CA ALA A 283 1.01 5.94 -8.78
C ALA A 283 1.09 4.50 -8.22
N TRP A 284 1.26 4.40 -6.89
CA TRP A 284 1.14 3.14 -6.17
C TRP A 284 -0.31 2.62 -6.19
N CYS A 285 -1.28 3.47 -5.85
CA CYS A 285 -2.66 3.02 -5.65
C CYS A 285 -3.34 2.55 -6.95
N TYR A 286 -3.10 3.26 -8.06
CA TYR A 286 -3.66 3.00 -9.38
C TYR A 286 -2.66 3.37 -10.47
N GLY A 287 -2.55 2.49 -11.47
CA GLY A 287 -1.68 2.66 -12.64
C GLY A 287 -0.56 1.65 -12.73
N ALA A 288 0.24 1.78 -13.79
CA ALA A 288 1.30 0.85 -14.17
C ALA A 288 2.24 0.38 -13.04
N PRO A 289 2.80 1.24 -12.16
CA PRO A 289 3.82 0.80 -11.20
C PRO A 289 3.31 -0.22 -10.17
N GLY A 290 2.13 0.02 -9.59
CA GLY A 290 1.52 -0.89 -8.63
C GLY A 290 1.19 -2.25 -9.25
N VAL A 291 0.60 -2.24 -10.45
CA VAL A 291 0.27 -3.47 -11.19
C VAL A 291 1.54 -4.25 -11.57
N ALA A 292 2.57 -3.54 -12.06
CA ALA A 292 3.86 -4.15 -12.39
C ALA A 292 4.47 -4.84 -11.17
N ARG A 293 4.39 -4.21 -9.98
CA ARG A 293 4.92 -4.82 -8.76
C ARG A 293 4.22 -6.14 -8.44
N SER A 294 2.90 -6.18 -8.49
CA SER A 294 2.13 -7.42 -8.26
C SER A 294 2.46 -8.52 -9.27
N LEU A 295 2.57 -8.18 -10.56
CA LEU A 295 2.97 -9.13 -11.59
C LEU A 295 4.40 -9.64 -11.38
N TYR A 296 5.31 -8.77 -10.94
CA TYR A 296 6.68 -9.18 -10.63
C TYR A 296 6.71 -10.17 -9.46
N LEU A 297 6.03 -9.88 -8.35
CA LEU A 297 5.94 -10.79 -7.21
C LEU A 297 5.33 -12.14 -7.61
N ALA A 298 4.26 -12.12 -8.41
CA ALA A 298 3.65 -13.35 -8.94
C ALA A 298 4.60 -14.14 -9.84
N SER A 299 5.40 -13.46 -10.67
CA SER A 299 6.40 -14.09 -11.53
C SER A 299 7.49 -14.80 -10.73
N VAL A 300 7.92 -14.20 -9.61
CA VAL A 300 8.90 -14.81 -8.70
C VAL A 300 8.29 -16.01 -7.98
N ALA A 301 7.04 -15.91 -7.53
CA ALA A 301 6.35 -17.00 -6.86
C ALA A 301 6.16 -18.23 -7.77
N CYS A 302 5.76 -18.03 -9.03
CA CYS A 302 5.43 -19.13 -9.95
C CYS A 302 6.54 -19.52 -10.94
N ASP A 303 7.66 -18.80 -10.96
CA ASP A 303 8.71 -18.91 -11.98
C ASP A 303 8.17 -18.71 -13.41
N GLU A 304 7.36 -17.66 -13.60
CA GLU A 304 6.62 -17.41 -14.85
C GLU A 304 7.21 -16.25 -15.66
N THR A 305 7.81 -16.59 -16.81
CA THR A 305 8.61 -15.66 -17.62
C THR A 305 7.76 -14.53 -18.22
N LEU A 306 6.57 -14.83 -18.74
CA LEU A 306 5.71 -13.83 -19.38
C LEU A 306 5.30 -12.71 -18.40
N TRP A 307 5.00 -13.08 -17.16
CA TRP A 307 4.61 -12.11 -16.13
C TRP A 307 5.80 -11.25 -15.71
N ARG A 308 6.98 -11.88 -15.57
CA ARG A 308 8.23 -11.19 -15.29
C ARG A 308 8.55 -10.16 -16.37
N GLU A 309 8.52 -10.56 -17.64
CA GLU A 309 8.80 -9.68 -18.77
C GLU A 309 7.79 -8.54 -18.90
N THR A 310 6.51 -8.81 -18.63
CA THR A 310 5.46 -7.78 -18.65
C THR A 310 5.69 -6.75 -17.54
N ALA A 311 5.98 -7.21 -16.32
CA ALA A 311 6.31 -6.32 -15.21
C ALA A 311 7.57 -5.47 -15.50
N LEU A 312 8.63 -6.11 -16.02
CA LEU A 312 9.89 -5.42 -16.33
C LEU A 312 9.76 -4.43 -17.48
N ARG A 313 9.01 -4.75 -18.54
CA ARG A 313 8.70 -3.79 -19.62
C ARG A 313 7.92 -2.59 -19.08
N THR A 314 6.90 -2.85 -18.27
CA THR A 314 6.07 -1.80 -17.66
C THR A 314 6.91 -0.84 -16.84
N ILE A 315 7.70 -1.34 -15.88
CA ILE A 315 8.47 -0.44 -15.00
C ILE A 315 9.61 0.27 -15.74
N ARG A 316 10.20 -0.35 -16.78
CA ARG A 316 11.18 0.33 -17.65
C ARG A 316 10.54 1.43 -18.47
N ALA A 317 9.31 1.23 -18.96
CA ALA A 317 8.57 2.28 -19.65
C ALA A 317 8.29 3.45 -18.71
N VAL A 318 7.89 3.20 -17.47
CA VAL A 318 7.73 4.24 -16.43
C VAL A 318 9.06 4.94 -16.13
N ALA A 319 10.16 4.18 -15.97
CA ALA A 319 11.50 4.70 -15.70
C ALA A 319 12.05 5.58 -16.84
N ASN A 320 11.57 5.39 -18.08
CA ASN A 320 11.93 6.22 -19.24
C ASN A 320 11.10 7.49 -19.38
N ARG A 321 10.01 7.65 -18.62
CA ARG A 321 9.19 8.86 -18.68
C ARG A 321 9.98 10.04 -18.09
N PRO A 322 9.98 11.21 -18.74
CA PRO A 322 10.32 12.47 -18.08
C PRO A 322 9.51 12.63 -16.79
N VAL A 323 10.05 13.33 -15.79
CA VAL A 323 9.37 13.55 -14.50
C VAL A 323 7.97 14.14 -14.69
N ALA A 324 7.81 15.10 -15.61
CA ALA A 324 6.52 15.71 -15.95
C ALA A 324 5.47 14.70 -16.49
N ASP A 325 5.92 13.60 -17.10
CA ASP A 325 5.06 12.58 -17.70
C ASP A 325 4.71 11.45 -16.72
N TRP A 326 5.17 11.51 -15.46
CA TRP A 326 4.71 10.59 -14.41
C TRP A 326 3.25 10.84 -14.02
N GLN A 327 2.68 12.00 -14.39
CA GLN A 327 1.32 12.42 -14.03
C GLN A 327 1.09 12.42 -12.51
N LEU A 328 2.13 12.81 -11.76
CA LEU A 328 2.11 12.95 -10.30
C LEU A 328 2.17 14.43 -9.96
N ILE A 329 1.20 14.89 -9.15
CA ILE A 329 1.12 16.30 -8.75
C ILE A 329 1.64 16.56 -7.34
N THR A 330 1.81 15.50 -6.54
CA THR A 330 2.11 15.59 -5.10
C THR A 330 3.34 14.73 -4.74
N PRO A 331 4.14 15.12 -3.72
CA PRO A 331 5.25 14.30 -3.24
C PRO A 331 4.81 13.05 -2.44
N GLY A 332 3.54 12.96 -2.00
CA GLY A 332 3.04 11.90 -1.11
C GLY A 332 3.20 10.45 -1.61
N PHE A 333 2.88 9.47 -0.76
CA PHE A 333 3.12 8.05 -1.07
C PHE A 333 2.03 7.42 -1.95
N CYS A 334 0.75 7.68 -1.66
CA CYS A 334 -0.39 7.01 -2.29
C CYS A 334 -0.42 7.11 -3.82
N HIS A 335 -0.31 8.36 -4.27
CA HIS A 335 -0.42 8.75 -5.67
C HIS A 335 0.56 9.88 -6.01
N GLY A 336 1.73 9.85 -5.37
CA GLY A 336 2.78 10.84 -5.54
C GLY A 336 4.17 10.24 -5.70
N THR A 337 5.15 11.13 -5.75
CA THR A 337 6.54 10.79 -6.08
C THR A 337 7.16 9.83 -5.07
N ALA A 338 6.80 9.88 -3.78
CA ALA A 338 7.32 8.96 -2.77
C ALA A 338 6.95 7.50 -3.03
N GLY A 339 5.70 7.24 -3.44
CA GLY A 339 5.26 5.88 -3.77
C GLY A 339 5.99 5.34 -5.00
N LEU A 340 6.11 6.16 -6.04
CA LEU A 340 6.85 5.80 -7.24
C LEU A 340 8.34 5.54 -6.95
N ALA A 341 8.97 6.41 -6.14
CA ALA A 341 10.36 6.27 -5.72
C ALA A 341 10.59 4.92 -5.01
N GLN A 342 9.69 4.54 -4.11
CA GLN A 342 9.79 3.27 -3.38
C GLN A 342 9.62 2.05 -4.30
N ILE A 343 8.64 2.09 -5.21
CA ILE A 343 8.44 1.01 -6.20
C ILE A 343 9.68 0.86 -7.09
N LEU A 344 10.20 1.97 -7.64
CA LEU A 344 11.41 1.95 -8.46
C LEU A 344 12.61 1.42 -7.68
N ALA A 345 12.76 1.82 -6.41
CA ALA A 345 13.84 1.33 -5.57
C ALA A 345 13.75 -0.19 -5.30
N ARG A 346 12.54 -0.73 -5.11
CA ARG A 346 12.32 -2.19 -4.99
C ARG A 346 12.66 -2.94 -6.27
N PHE A 347 12.22 -2.45 -7.43
CA PHE A 347 12.63 -3.04 -8.71
C PHE A 347 14.14 -2.93 -8.95
N ALA A 348 14.77 -1.81 -8.58
CA ALA A 348 16.21 -1.64 -8.68
C ALA A 348 16.96 -2.67 -7.83
N ALA A 349 16.52 -2.88 -6.58
CA ALA A 349 17.09 -3.90 -5.69
C ALA A 349 16.93 -5.32 -6.23
N ASP A 350 15.74 -5.66 -6.74
CA ASP A 350 15.43 -7.03 -7.17
C ASP A 350 16.04 -7.41 -8.53
N THR A 351 16.37 -6.42 -9.36
CA THR A 351 16.78 -6.67 -10.76
C THR A 351 18.19 -6.16 -11.10
N ALA A 352 18.78 -5.33 -10.25
CA ALA A 352 20.02 -4.60 -10.52
C ALA A 352 20.03 -3.84 -11.86
N ASN A 353 18.85 -3.51 -12.41
CA ASN A 353 18.74 -2.86 -13.71
C ASN A 353 19.19 -1.39 -13.65
N PRO A 354 20.25 -0.97 -14.39
CA PRO A 354 20.82 0.37 -14.25
C PRO A 354 19.85 1.52 -14.55
N GLN A 355 18.93 1.31 -15.51
CA GLN A 355 17.94 2.30 -15.91
C GLN A 355 16.91 2.52 -14.80
N ILE A 356 16.40 1.44 -14.19
CA ILE A 356 15.47 1.51 -13.06
C ILE A 356 16.17 2.14 -11.85
N THR A 357 17.43 1.77 -11.57
CA THR A 357 18.23 2.38 -10.51
C THR A 357 18.40 3.88 -10.71
N ALA A 358 18.66 4.33 -11.94
CA ALA A 358 18.76 5.75 -12.27
C ALA A 358 17.43 6.49 -12.05
N ALA A 359 16.30 5.90 -12.46
CA ALA A 359 14.99 6.49 -12.24
C ALA A 359 14.62 6.55 -10.74
N ALA A 360 14.95 5.52 -9.96
CA ALA A 360 14.77 5.54 -8.50
C ALA A 360 15.57 6.69 -7.84
N ARG A 361 16.80 6.94 -8.31
CA ARG A 361 17.62 8.07 -7.86
C ARG A 361 16.97 9.40 -8.23
N VAL A 362 16.53 9.58 -9.48
CA VAL A 362 15.84 10.80 -9.93
C VAL A 362 14.59 11.07 -9.08
N ALA A 363 13.75 10.05 -8.84
CA ALA A 363 12.56 10.23 -8.01
C ALA A 363 12.89 10.66 -6.57
N ARG A 364 13.98 10.16 -5.98
CA ARG A 364 14.46 10.60 -4.66
C ARG A 364 15.07 12.00 -4.68
N GLU A 365 15.73 12.38 -5.77
CA GLU A 365 16.25 13.73 -5.99
C GLU A 365 15.10 14.74 -6.09
N GLU A 366 14.02 14.42 -6.80
CA GLU A 366 12.80 15.25 -6.84
C GLU A 366 12.21 15.48 -5.44
N LEU A 367 12.11 14.43 -4.61
CA LEU A 367 11.66 14.57 -3.21
C LEU A 367 12.62 15.42 -2.36
N THR A 368 13.92 15.32 -2.62
CA THR A 368 14.96 16.11 -1.94
C THR A 368 14.87 17.59 -2.33
N LEU A 369 14.66 17.88 -3.61
CA LEU A 369 14.47 19.24 -4.14
C LEU A 369 13.14 19.86 -3.68
N GLY A 370 12.12 19.04 -3.47
CA GLY A 370 10.83 19.46 -2.91
C GLY A 370 10.84 19.74 -1.41
N PHE A 371 11.98 19.63 -0.73
CA PHE A 371 12.08 19.96 0.69
C PHE A 371 11.90 21.47 0.93
N GLU A 372 10.94 21.83 1.78
CA GLU A 372 10.58 23.21 2.12
C GLU A 372 10.91 23.50 3.59
N ALA A 373 12.07 24.08 3.86
CA ALA A 373 12.51 24.38 5.23
C ALA A 373 11.50 25.22 6.04
N ASP A 374 10.76 26.12 5.39
CA ASP A 374 9.78 27.04 5.99
C ASP A 374 8.37 26.43 6.14
N SER A 375 8.14 25.21 5.65
CA SER A 375 6.90 24.47 5.88
C SER A 375 6.90 23.79 7.26
N VAL A 376 5.73 23.44 7.80
CA VAL A 376 5.63 22.91 9.17
C VAL A 376 6.37 21.57 9.30
N LEU A 377 6.21 20.68 8.30
CA LEU A 377 6.82 19.34 8.31
C LEU A 377 8.00 19.18 7.35
N GLY A 378 8.41 20.24 6.66
CA GLY A 378 9.48 20.18 5.65
C GLY A 378 9.00 19.78 4.25
N VAL A 379 7.71 19.47 4.07
CA VAL A 379 7.08 19.12 2.79
C VAL A 379 5.65 19.60 2.78
N ARG A 380 5.18 20.17 1.66
CA ARG A 380 3.75 20.34 1.39
C ARG A 380 3.30 19.43 0.25
N ALA A 381 2.21 18.72 0.48
CA ALA A 381 1.50 18.03 -0.57
C ALA A 381 0.70 19.04 -1.42
N VAL A 382 0.39 18.63 -2.65
CA VAL A 382 -0.34 19.47 -3.61
C VAL A 382 -1.65 18.78 -3.99
N GLU A 383 -2.74 19.43 -3.66
CA GLU A 383 -4.10 19.04 -4.04
C GLU A 383 -4.53 19.74 -5.36
N PRO A 384 -5.62 19.29 -6.01
CA PRO A 384 -6.16 19.96 -7.19
C PRO A 384 -6.35 21.47 -6.98
N GLY A 385 -6.18 22.23 -8.06
CA GLY A 385 -6.16 23.70 -7.96
C GLY A 385 -4.87 24.28 -7.36
N GLN A 386 -3.80 23.47 -7.25
CA GLN A 386 -2.49 23.88 -6.70
C GLN A 386 -2.54 24.27 -5.22
N VAL A 387 -3.51 23.73 -4.48
CA VAL A 387 -3.62 23.95 -3.04
C VAL A 387 -2.49 23.19 -2.33
N ARG A 388 -1.66 23.92 -1.57
CA ARG A 388 -0.52 23.36 -0.85
C ARG A 388 -0.92 23.09 0.60
N VAL A 389 -0.68 21.87 1.06
CA VAL A 389 -1.14 21.40 2.36
C VAL A 389 0.01 20.75 3.13
N ASP A 390 0.19 21.14 4.38
CA ASP A 390 1.14 20.55 5.33
C ASP A 390 0.61 19.19 5.86
N HIS A 391 0.37 18.23 4.96
CA HIS A 391 -0.25 16.93 5.28
C HIS A 391 0.61 16.12 6.26
N PRO A 392 0.09 15.79 7.47
CA PRO A 392 0.85 15.05 8.48
C PRO A 392 0.73 13.52 8.36
N GLY A 393 -0.16 13.03 7.49
CA GLY A 393 -0.37 11.60 7.29
C GLY A 393 0.74 10.94 6.48
N LEU A 394 1.03 9.67 6.75
CA LEU A 394 1.99 8.88 6.00
C LEU A 394 1.61 8.75 4.53
N LEU A 395 0.33 8.51 4.23
CA LEU A 395 -0.10 8.11 2.90
C LEU A 395 -0.02 9.27 1.89
N ASP A 396 -0.40 10.48 2.31
CA ASP A 396 -0.45 11.65 1.42
C ASP A 396 0.58 12.74 1.78
N GLY A 397 1.34 12.55 2.86
CA GLY A 397 2.11 13.63 3.49
C GLY A 397 3.56 13.31 3.83
N ALA A 398 4.10 14.14 4.73
CA ALA A 398 5.52 14.21 5.02
C ALA A 398 6.16 12.89 5.53
N PRO A 399 5.50 12.07 6.39
CA PRO A 399 6.09 10.82 6.84
C PRO A 399 6.36 9.81 5.70
N GLY A 400 5.47 9.73 4.69
CA GLY A 400 5.67 8.88 3.53
C GLY A 400 6.85 9.34 2.66
N VAL A 401 7.05 10.66 2.55
CA VAL A 401 8.21 11.24 1.88
C VAL A 401 9.50 10.93 2.62
N ALA A 402 9.52 11.08 3.94
CA ALA A 402 10.68 10.70 4.75
C ALA A 402 11.02 9.22 4.57
N LEU A 403 10.04 8.32 4.66
CA LEU A 403 10.23 6.88 4.44
C LEU A 403 10.80 6.56 3.05
N ALA A 404 10.31 7.20 1.99
CA ALA A 404 10.84 7.01 0.64
C ALA A 404 12.27 7.56 0.48
N LEU A 405 12.60 8.67 1.14
CA LEU A 405 13.95 9.25 1.14
C LEU A 405 14.96 8.35 1.89
N LEU A 406 14.52 7.62 2.92
CA LEU A 406 15.32 6.60 3.61
C LEU A 406 15.70 5.42 2.69
N GLY A 407 14.90 5.16 1.65
CA GLY A 407 15.14 4.12 0.65
C GLY A 407 14.70 2.72 1.09
N VAL A 408 15.10 1.71 0.30
CA VAL A 408 14.82 0.30 0.62
C VAL A 408 15.64 -0.12 1.84
N PRO A 409 15.02 -0.68 2.90
CA PRO A 409 15.75 -1.13 4.08
C PRO A 409 16.83 -2.16 3.73
N ALA A 410 17.99 -2.05 4.38
CA ALA A 410 19.11 -2.98 4.20
C ALA A 410 18.89 -4.34 4.92
N THR A 411 17.91 -4.42 5.83
CA THR A 411 17.59 -5.61 6.61
C THR A 411 16.60 -6.52 5.89
N ALA A 412 16.66 -7.82 6.21
CA ALA A 412 15.75 -8.82 5.67
C ALA A 412 14.28 -8.55 6.09
N ASP A 413 13.36 -9.00 5.23
CA ASP A 413 11.92 -8.84 5.40
C ASP A 413 11.37 -9.38 6.74
N PRO A 414 10.24 -8.83 7.24
CA PRO A 414 9.35 -7.88 6.55
C PRO A 414 9.71 -6.41 6.80
N ALA A 415 9.94 -5.64 5.72
CA ALA A 415 10.13 -4.19 5.74
C ALA A 415 8.83 -3.39 5.93
N TRP A 416 8.93 -2.07 6.17
CA TRP A 416 7.77 -1.19 6.35
C TRP A 416 6.81 -1.16 5.15
N ASP A 417 7.35 -1.31 3.95
CA ASP A 417 6.61 -1.25 2.70
C ASP A 417 5.85 -2.55 2.36
N ARG A 418 5.91 -3.56 3.25
CA ARG A 418 4.93 -4.65 3.34
C ARG A 418 3.51 -4.13 3.54
N ALA A 419 3.34 -3.00 4.24
CA ALA A 419 2.05 -2.32 4.40
C ALA A 419 1.44 -1.90 3.05
N PHE A 420 2.26 -1.81 2.00
CA PHE A 420 1.90 -1.37 0.67
C PHE A 420 2.06 -2.48 -0.39
N LEU A 421 2.28 -3.73 0.07
CA LEU A 421 2.56 -4.92 -0.76
C LEU A 421 3.72 -4.74 -1.76
N LEU A 422 4.73 -3.97 -1.36
CA LEU A 422 5.94 -3.78 -2.18
C LEU A 422 7.06 -4.77 -1.85
N ALA A 423 7.01 -5.42 -0.70
CA ALA A 423 7.98 -6.42 -0.24
C ALA A 423 7.26 -7.46 0.59
#